data_AF-A0A371I8F1-F1
#
_entry.id   AF-A0A371I8F1-F1
#
_cell.length_a   1.000
_cell.length_b   1.000
_cell.length_c   1.000
_cell.angle_alpha   90.00
_cell.angle_beta   90.00
_cell.angle_gamma   90.00
#
_symmetry.space_group_name_H-M   'P 1'
#
loop_
_entity.id
_entity.type
_entity.pdbx_description
1 polymer ?
#
loop_
_entity_poly.entity_id
_entity_poly.type
_entity_poly.pdbx_seq_one_letter_code
_entity_poly.pdbx_strand_id
1 'polypeptide(L)' 'MAEFCKELGIKQIFTSVEHPQTNRQAEAANKVILMGLRRRLEEAKDRWAEELPQVLWSYHTTLTRQQMKLHSV' A
#
# COMPACT_ATOMS: atom_id res chain seq x y z
N MET A 1 15.59 12.47 3.79
CA MET A 1 15.19 11.05 3.77
C MET A 1 16.34 10.11 4.11
N ALA A 2 17.49 10.20 3.43
CA ALA A 2 18.65 9.35 3.76
C ALA A 2 19.17 9.55 5.19
N GLU A 3 19.25 10.80 5.67
CA GLU A 3 19.64 11.10 7.06
C GLU A 3 18.62 10.60 8.08
N PHE A 4 17.33 10.85 7.84
CA PHE A 4 16.23 10.33 8.67
C PHE A 4 16.24 8.79 8.76
N CYS A 5 16.44 8.08 7.65
CA CYS A 5 16.57 6.63 7.67
C CYS A 5 17.81 6.18 8.46
N LYS A 6 18.93 6.92 8.34
CA LYS A 6 20.16 6.63 9.09
C LYS A 6 19.97 6.84 10.60
N GLU A 7 19.29 7.90 11.01
CA GLU A 7 18.94 8.18 12.41
C GLU A 7 18.07 7.07 13.01
N LEU A 8 17.16 6.51 12.22
CA LEU A 8 16.30 5.39 12.64
C LEU A 8 16.91 4.00 12.42
N GLY A 9 18.14 3.90 11.91
CA GLY A 9 18.79 2.63 11.59
C GLY A 9 18.11 1.84 10.45
N ILE A 10 17.30 2.49 9.63
CA ILE A 10 16.57 1.88 8.51
C ILE A 10 17.51 1.76 7.30
N LYS A 11 17.74 0.53 6.84
CA LYS A 11 18.47 0.28 5.59
C LYS A 11 17.57 0.53 4.38
N GLN A 12 17.81 1.62 3.66
CA GLN A 12 17.12 1.91 2.41
C GLN A 12 17.77 1.15 1.26
N ILE A 13 16.96 0.42 0.48
CA ILE A 13 17.38 -0.28 -0.73
C ILE A 13 16.57 0.28 -1.90
N PHE A 14 17.26 0.77 -2.92
CA PHE A 14 16.63 1.29 -4.13
C PHE A 14 16.52 0.18 -5.18
N THR A 15 15.38 0.11 -5.84
CA THR A 15 15.19 -0.69 -7.04
C THR A 15 15.01 0.23 -8.24
N SER A 16 15.52 -0.19 -9.40
CA SER A 16 15.24 0.51 -10.65
C SER A 16 13.74 0.57 -10.92
N VAL A 17 13.27 1.70 -11.43
CA VAL A 17 11.87 1.91 -11.83
C VAL A 17 11.48 1.03 -13.02
N GLU A 18 12.42 0.78 -13.95
CA GLU A 18 12.19 -0.03 -15.15
C GLU A 18 12.18 -1.54 -14.88
N HIS A 19 12.79 -1.98 -13.77
CA HIS A 19 12.85 -3.39 -13.41
C HIS A 19 12.79 -3.59 -11.90
N PRO A 20 11.59 -3.47 -11.30
CA PRO A 20 11.41 -3.60 -9.86
C PRO A 20 11.55 -5.07 -9.43
N GLN A 21 12.78 -5.48 -9.12
CA GLN A 21 13.11 -6.84 -8.70
C GLN A 21 12.47 -7.23 -7.37
N THR A 22 12.22 -6.27 -6.47
CA THR A 22 11.70 -6.52 -5.10
C THR A 22 10.42 -5.76 -4.75
N ASN A 23 9.88 -4.90 -5.62
CA ASN A 23 8.74 -4.03 -5.29
C ASN A 23 7.36 -4.64 -5.59
N ARG A 24 7.31 -5.90 -6.04
CA ARG A 24 6.09 -6.57 -6.51
C ARG A 24 4.97 -6.60 -5.46
N GLN A 25 5.30 -6.73 -4.18
CA GLN A 25 4.30 -6.74 -3.11
C GLN A 25 3.67 -5.36 -2.91
N ALA A 26 4.47 -4.29 -2.94
CA ALA A 26 3.95 -2.93 -2.88
C ALA A 26 3.11 -2.61 -4.11
N GLU A 27 3.52 -3.05 -5.30
CA GLU A 27 2.72 -2.92 -6.52
C GLU A 27 1.36 -3.64 -6.44
N ALA A 28 1.33 -4.85 -5.89
CA ALA A 28 0.08 -5.59 -5.69
C ALA A 28 -0.86 -4.88 -4.70
N ALA A 29 -0.33 -4.38 -3.57
CA ALA A 29 -1.09 -3.60 -2.61
C ALA A 29 -1.62 -2.29 -3.23
N ASN A 30 -0.77 -1.57 -3.97
CA ASN A 30 -1.15 -0.33 -4.66
C ASN A 30 -2.29 -0.56 -5.66
N LYS A 31 -2.29 -1.68 -6.40
CA LYS A 31 -3.39 -2.04 -7.31
C LYS A 31 -4.72 -2.21 -6.57
N VAL A 32 -4.72 -2.90 -5.43
CA VAL A 32 -5.94 -3.10 -4.63
C VAL A 32 -6.46 -1.78 -4.06
N ILE A 33 -5.57 -0.95 -3.51
CA ILE A 33 -5.91 0.37 -2.97
C ILE A 33 -6.48 1.27 -4.08
N LEU A 34 -5.83 1.34 -5.23
CA LEU A 34 -6.29 2.12 -6.37
C LEU A 34 -7.65 1.64 -6.90
N MET A 35 -7.91 0.33 -6.92
CA MET A 35 -9.23 -0.19 -7.28
C MET A 35 -10.31 0.21 -6.28
N GLY A 36 -10.02 0.12 -4.97
CA GLY A 36 -10.93 0.56 -3.91
C GLY A 36 -11.22 2.07 -3.96
N LEU A 37 -10.18 2.87 -4.18
CA LEU A 37 -10.29 4.32 -4.37
C LEU A 37 -11.10 4.67 -5.60
N ARG A 38 -10.82 4.05 -6.76
CA ARG A 38 -11.55 4.33 -8.01
C ARG A 38 -13.06 4.09 -7.85
N ARG A 39 -13.44 2.99 -7.22
CA ARG A 39 -14.85 2.65 -6.96
C ARG A 39 -15.55 3.69 -6.07
N ARG A 40 -14.85 4.23 -5.07
CA ARG A 40 -15.39 5.28 -4.17
C ARG A 40 -15.28 6.68 -4.76
N LEU A 41 -14.33 6.92 -5.65
CA LEU A 41 -14.12 8.22 -6.30
C LEU A 41 -15.21 8.53 -7.33
N GLU A 42 -15.77 7.51 -8.00
CA GLU A 42 -16.98 7.65 -8.81
C GLU A 42 -18.15 8.25 -7.99
N GLU A 43 -18.20 7.98 -6.69
CA GLU A 43 -19.20 8.53 -5.75
C GLU A 43 -18.76 9.88 -5.15
N ALA A 44 -17.46 10.05 -4.89
CA ALA A 44 -16.91 11.19 -4.17
C ALA A 44 -16.44 12.38 -5.04
N LYS A 45 -16.51 12.24 -6.38
CA LYS A 45 -16.07 13.15 -7.45
C LYS A 45 -14.59 13.57 -7.38
N ASP A 46 -14.13 14.16 -6.27
CA ASP A 46 -12.75 14.63 -6.05
C ASP A 46 -12.25 14.51 -4.59
N ARG A 47 -13.09 14.03 -3.66
CA ARG A 47 -12.75 13.92 -2.22
C ARG A 47 -12.01 12.63 -1.85
N TRP A 48 -11.13 12.17 -2.73
CA TRP A 48 -10.43 10.89 -2.56
C TRP A 48 -9.59 10.82 -1.28
N ALA A 49 -9.04 11.96 -0.83
CA ALA A 49 -8.27 12.03 0.41
C ALA A 49 -9.13 11.76 1.66
N GLU A 50 -10.41 12.14 1.63
CA GLU A 50 -11.37 11.89 2.71
C GLU A 50 -11.82 10.42 2.76
N GLU A 51 -11.82 9.74 1.62
CA GLU A 51 -12.18 8.32 1.48
C GLU A 51 -11.01 7.36 1.76
N LEU A 52 -9.77 7.85 1.68
CA LEU A 52 -8.55 7.05 1.83
C LEU A 52 -8.51 6.25 3.15
N PRO A 53 -8.85 6.81 4.33
CA PRO A 53 -8.90 6.05 5.57
C PRO A 53 -9.89 4.87 5.52
N GLN A 54 -11.07 5.04 4.91
CA GLN A 54 -12.05 3.96 4.79
C GLN A 54 -11.59 2.85 3.84
N VAL A 55 -10.94 3.20 2.73
CA VAL A 55 -10.35 2.22 1.81
C VAL A 55 -9.29 1.40 2.52
N LEU A 56 -8.35 2.06 3.20
CA LEU A 56 -7.30 1.38 3.96
C LEU A 56 -7.87 0.49 5.06
N TRP A 57 -8.89 0.97 5.78
CA TRP A 57 -9.60 0.17 6.78
C TRP A 57 -10.18 -1.11 6.16
N SER A 58 -10.95 -0.99 5.08
CA SER A 58 -11.54 -2.15 4.41
C SER A 58 -10.50 -3.16 3.92
N TYR A 59 -9.34 -2.69 3.44
CA TYR A 59 -8.24 -3.54 3.02
C TYR A 59 -7.65 -4.33 4.20
N HIS A 60 -7.46 -3.67 5.34
CA HIS A 60 -6.90 -4.30 6.55
C HIS A 60 -7.87 -5.24 7.28
N THR A 61 -9.19 -4.99 7.19
CA THR A 61 -10.20 -5.82 7.87
C THR A 61 -10.76 -6.94 7.00
N THR A 62 -10.56 -6.88 5.68
CA THR A 62 -10.94 -7.98 4.79
C THR A 62 -9.88 -9.06 4.89
N LEU A 63 -10.23 -10.23 5.44
CA LEU A 63 -9.33 -11.38 5.52
C LEU A 63 -8.84 -11.78 4.12
N THR A 64 -7.64 -11.34 3.76
CA THR A 64 -6.99 -11.70 2.51
C THR A 64 -6.00 -12.84 2.72
N ARG A 65 -5.76 -13.66 1.68
CA ARG A 65 -4.74 -14.74 1.70
C ARG A 65 -3.34 -14.24 2.09
N GLN A 66 -3.04 -12.95 1.92
CA GLN A 66 -1.78 -12.34 2.33
C GLN A 66 -1.70 -12.14 3.85
N GLN A 67 -2.78 -11.67 4.50
CA GLN A 67 -2.84 -11.55 5.97
C GLN A 67 -2.92 -12.91 6.67
N MET A 68 -3.57 -13.92 6.07
CA MET A 68 -3.59 -15.28 6.63
C MET A 68 -2.19 -15.89 6.79
N LYS A 69 -1.22 -15.51 5.95
CA LYS A 69 0.18 -15.96 6.07
C LYS A 69 0.96 -15.24 7.18
N LEU A 70 0.52 -14.06 7.61
CA LEU A 70 1.20 -13.28 8.65
C LEU A 70 0.77 -13.73 10.06
N HIS A 71 -0.46 -14.20 10.21
CA HIS A 71 -1.00 -14.73 11.48
C HIS A 71 -0.68 -16.22 11.73
N SER A 72 0.03 -16.88 10.81
CA SER A 72 0.42 -18.30 10.93
C SER A 72 1.91 -18.49 11.27
N VAL A 73 2.60 -17.46 11.78
CA VAL A 73 4.00 -17.51 12.24
C VAL A 73 4.05 -17.24 13.73
#